data_AF-A0A942UQK5-F1
#
_entry.id   AF-A0A942UQK5-F1
#
_cell.length_a   1.000
_cell.length_b   1.000
_cell.length_c   1.000
_cell.angle_alpha   90.00
_cell.angle_beta   90.00
_cell.angle_gamma   90.00
#
_symmetry.space_group_name_H-M   'P 1'
#
loop_
_entity.id
_entity.type
_entity.pdbx_description
1 polymer ?
#
loop_
_entity_poly.entity_id
_entity_poly.type
_entity_poly.pdbx_seq_one_letter_code
_entity_poly.pdbx_strand_id
1 'polypeptide(L)'
;MLLVMPIIFIAITLIDVWVPKKVIIDRLGDNSGKKGILLSFILGSISAGPIYAAFPMASALLKKGASISNIVIIISSWAVIKIPLLANEIKFIGFKFMIVRWILTVISIMIMAKIISNNINIEEINPKEKII
;
A
#
# COMPACT_ATOMS: atom_id res chain seq x y z
N MET A 1 -8.38 -19.45 6.99
CA MET A 1 -8.55 -17.98 6.91
C MET A 1 -8.63 -17.34 8.30
N LEU A 2 -9.45 -17.87 9.23
CA LEU A 2 -9.54 -17.38 10.62
C LEU A 2 -8.20 -17.39 11.39
N LEU A 3 -7.33 -18.38 11.15
CA LEU A 3 -6.02 -18.47 11.81
C LEU A 3 -5.03 -17.36 11.44
N VAL A 4 -5.21 -16.70 10.30
CA VAL A 4 -4.31 -15.62 9.84
C VAL A 4 -4.73 -14.25 10.39
N MET A 5 -6.01 -14.11 10.77
CA MET A 5 -6.58 -12.87 11.31
C MET A 5 -5.83 -12.36 12.56
N PRO A 6 -5.52 -13.18 13.59
CA PRO A 6 -4.79 -12.72 14.77
C PRO A 6 -3.43 -12.12 14.44
N ILE A 7 -2.68 -12.75 13.52
CA ILE A 7 -1.34 -12.30 13.10
C ILE A 7 -1.45 -10.95 12.39
N ILE A 8 -2.46 -10.79 11.54
CA ILE A 8 -2.73 -9.54 10.82
C ILE A 8 -3.07 -8.43 11.83
N PHE A 9 -3.97 -8.69 12.80
CA PHE A 9 -4.33 -7.73 13.84
C PHE A 9 -3.12 -7.30 14.67
N ILE A 10 -2.28 -8.25 15.10
CA ILE A 10 -1.05 -7.95 15.85
C ILE A 10 -0.13 -7.03 15.04
N ALA A 11 0.09 -7.32 13.76
CA ALA A 11 0.93 -6.49 12.89
C ALA A 11 0.36 -5.07 12.72
N ILE A 12 -0.97 -4.94 12.58
CA ILE A 12 -1.65 -3.63 12.50
C ILE A 12 -1.48 -2.86 13.81
N THR A 13 -1.73 -3.48 14.97
CA THR A 13 -1.52 -2.83 16.27
C THR A 13 -0.06 -2.45 16.49
N LEU A 14 0.90 -3.24 16.00
CA LEU A 14 2.31 -2.87 16.08
C LEU A 14 2.58 -1.59 15.28
N ILE A 15 2.11 -1.50 14.03
CA ILE A 15 2.26 -0.27 13.23
C ILE A 15 1.51 0.90 13.87
N ASP A 16 0.36 0.64 14.48
CA ASP A 16 -0.45 1.65 15.14
C ASP A 16 0.22 2.20 16.42
N VAL A 17 0.89 1.35 17.20
CA VAL A 17 1.55 1.75 18.45
C VAL A 17 2.98 2.25 18.23
N TRP A 18 3.76 1.60 17.35
CA TRP A 18 5.19 1.91 17.19
C TRP A 18 5.48 3.09 16.26
N VAL A 19 4.67 3.33 15.22
CA VAL A 19 5.00 4.35 14.23
C VAL A 19 4.30 5.66 14.58
N PRO A 20 5.04 6.74 14.95
CA PRO A 20 4.43 8.00 15.31
C PRO A 20 3.69 8.63 14.13
N LYS A 21 2.56 9.28 14.41
CA LYS A 21 1.74 9.98 13.40
C LYS A 21 2.58 10.95 12.56
N LYS A 22 3.50 11.69 13.20
CA LYS A 22 4.43 12.62 12.53
C LYS A 22 5.27 11.95 11.44
N VAL A 23 5.78 10.74 11.71
CA VAL A 23 6.60 10.00 10.73
C VAL A 23 5.77 9.61 9.51
N ILE A 24 4.52 9.22 9.72
CA ILE A 24 3.61 8.86 8.63
C ILE A 24 3.24 10.09 7.81
N ILE A 25 2.93 11.21 8.43
CA ILE A 25 2.64 12.46 7.70
C ILE A 25 3.86 12.90 6.89
N ASP A 26 5.06 12.89 7.48
CA ASP A 26 6.29 13.33 6.80
C ASP A 26 6.70 12.39 5.64
N ARG A 27 6.49 11.08 5.80
CA ARG A 27 6.99 10.06 4.85
C ARG A 27 5.94 9.51 3.90
N LEU A 28 4.67 9.53 4.26
CA LEU A 28 3.55 8.94 3.52
C LEU A 28 2.37 9.91 3.35
N GLY A 29 2.39 11.12 3.93
CA GLY A 29 1.35 12.13 3.74
C GLY A 29 1.42 12.82 2.37
N ASP A 30 0.53 13.78 2.13
CA ASP A 30 0.41 14.48 0.84
C ASP A 30 1.70 15.23 0.44
N ASN A 31 2.43 15.74 1.43
CA ASN A 31 3.69 16.48 1.22
C ASN A 31 4.93 15.57 1.05
N SER A 32 4.78 14.25 1.08
CA SER A 32 5.91 13.30 1.00
C SER A 32 6.57 13.22 -0.38
N GLY A 33 5.88 13.68 -1.43
CA GLY A 33 6.36 13.73 -2.80
C GLY A 33 6.91 12.38 -3.30
N LYS A 34 8.03 12.42 -4.04
CA LYS A 34 8.66 11.20 -4.61
C LYS A 34 9.16 10.22 -3.54
N LYS A 35 9.53 10.71 -2.35
CA LYS A 35 10.01 9.85 -1.25
C LYS A 35 8.88 8.96 -0.73
N GLY A 36 7.66 9.48 -0.65
CA GLY A 36 6.48 8.71 -0.23
C GLY A 36 6.07 7.66 -1.26
N ILE A 37 6.12 7.98 -2.55
CA ILE A 37 5.85 7.03 -3.63
C ILE A 37 6.81 5.83 -3.56
N LEU A 38 8.13 6.10 -3.45
CA LEU A 38 9.13 5.05 -3.38
C LEU A 38 8.95 4.18 -2.12
N LEU A 39 8.72 4.80 -0.97
CA LEU A 39 8.50 4.08 0.28
C LEU A 39 7.23 3.22 0.21
N SER A 40 6.15 3.74 -0.37
CA SER A 40 4.88 3.03 -0.59
C SER A 40 5.07 1.79 -1.45
N PHE A 41 5.84 1.91 -2.53
CA PHE A 41 6.17 0.76 -3.38
C PHE A 41 6.94 -0.32 -2.64
N ILE A 42 7.97 0.08 -1.88
CA ILE A 42 8.82 -0.84 -1.12
C ILE A 42 8.00 -1.55 -0.05
N LEU A 43 7.19 -0.80 0.72
CA LEU A 43 6.30 -1.36 1.73
C LEU A 43 5.34 -2.37 1.13
N GLY A 44 4.67 -2.03 0.02
CA GLY A 44 3.78 -2.96 -0.66
C GLY A 44 4.51 -4.19 -1.22
N SER A 45 5.72 -4.02 -1.78
CA SER A 45 6.45 -5.10 -2.45
C SER A 45 7.04 -6.15 -1.50
N ILE A 46 7.43 -5.70 -0.29
CA ILE A 46 7.99 -6.56 0.76
C ILE A 46 6.86 -7.20 1.58
N SER A 47 5.65 -6.63 1.54
CA SER A 47 4.53 -7.12 2.34
C SER A 47 4.16 -8.56 1.96
N ALA A 48 4.30 -9.45 2.94
CA ALA A 48 3.96 -10.85 2.82
C ALA A 48 2.55 -11.10 3.38
N GLY A 49 1.86 -12.08 2.80
CA GLY A 49 0.53 -12.49 3.26
C GLY A 49 -0.59 -12.17 2.28
N PRO A 50 -1.83 -12.44 2.70
CA PRO A 50 -3.01 -12.28 1.86
C PRO A 50 -3.39 -10.81 1.70
N ILE A 51 -3.93 -10.44 0.54
CA ILE A 51 -4.25 -9.04 0.21
C ILE A 51 -5.27 -8.41 1.17
N TYR A 52 -6.15 -9.20 1.78
CA TYR A 52 -7.12 -8.68 2.74
C TYR A 52 -6.46 -8.08 3.99
N ALA A 53 -5.22 -8.46 4.31
CA ALA A 53 -4.43 -7.85 5.39
C ALA A 53 -4.02 -6.40 5.09
N ALA A 54 -3.95 -6.03 3.81
CA ALA A 54 -3.57 -4.70 3.38
C ALA A 54 -4.63 -3.65 3.75
N PHE A 55 -5.92 -4.00 3.77
CA PHE A 55 -6.99 -3.03 3.99
C PHE A 55 -7.04 -2.47 5.41
N PRO A 56 -6.96 -3.27 6.49
CA PRO A 56 -6.88 -2.71 7.83
C PRO A 56 -5.61 -1.88 8.05
N MET A 57 -4.46 -2.30 7.48
CA MET A 57 -3.23 -1.52 7.53
C MET A 57 -3.40 -0.18 6.82
N ALA A 58 -4.00 -0.19 5.63
CA ALA A 58 -4.31 1.02 4.88
C ALA A 58 -5.24 1.95 5.67
N SER A 59 -6.27 1.41 6.33
CA SER A 59 -7.15 2.19 7.21
C SER A 59 -6.39 2.84 8.37
N ALA A 60 -5.48 2.12 9.03
CA ALA A 60 -4.66 2.67 10.11
C ALA A 60 -3.72 3.78 9.61
N LEU A 61 -3.07 3.58 8.47
CA LEU A 61 -2.18 4.58 7.86
C LEU A 61 -2.95 5.84 7.41
N LEU A 62 -4.13 5.68 6.81
CA LEU A 62 -5.02 6.79 6.45
C LEU A 62 -5.41 7.62 7.67
N LYS A 63 -5.83 6.98 8.77
CA LYS A 63 -6.17 7.69 10.03
C LYS A 63 -4.98 8.46 10.62
N LYS A 64 -3.76 8.00 10.33
CA LYS A 64 -2.52 8.69 10.73
C LYS A 64 -2.06 9.77 9.75
N GLY A 65 -2.81 10.02 8.67
CA GLY A 65 -2.54 11.10 7.71
C GLY A 65 -1.66 10.70 6.54
N ALA A 66 -1.62 9.41 6.18
CA ALA A 66 -1.07 8.99 4.89
C ALA A 66 -1.99 9.47 3.74
N SER A 67 -1.41 9.82 2.59
CA SER A 67 -2.17 10.24 1.42
C SER A 67 -2.89 9.08 0.76
N ILE A 68 -4.04 9.36 0.13
CA ILE A 68 -4.79 8.37 -0.65
C ILE A 68 -3.90 7.77 -1.75
N SER A 69 -3.14 8.60 -2.45
CA SER A 69 -2.21 8.16 -3.51
C SER A 69 -1.21 7.11 -2.99
N ASN A 70 -0.54 7.37 -1.86
CA ASN A 70 0.43 6.44 -1.29
C ASN A 70 -0.23 5.13 -0.82
N ILE A 71 -1.45 5.20 -0.31
CA ILE A 71 -2.21 4.03 0.12
C ILE A 71 -2.58 3.14 -1.08
N VAL A 72 -3.05 3.74 -2.18
CA VAL A 72 -3.31 3.01 -3.43
C VAL A 72 -2.04 2.31 -3.90
N ILE A 73 -0.90 3.00 -3.88
CA ILE A 73 0.39 2.42 -4.27
C ILE A 73 0.75 1.22 -3.38
N ILE A 74 0.58 1.33 -2.06
CA ILE A 74 0.86 0.23 -1.12
C ILE A 74 -0.01 -0.98 -1.44
N ILE A 75 -1.33 -0.80 -1.54
CA ILE A 75 -2.27 -1.90 -1.75
C ILE A 75 -2.04 -2.55 -3.12
N SER A 76 -1.89 -1.75 -4.18
CA SER A 76 -1.66 -2.27 -5.52
C SER A 76 -0.31 -2.99 -5.61
N SER A 77 0.76 -2.42 -5.06
CA SER A 77 2.07 -3.07 -5.02
C SER A 77 2.01 -4.41 -4.28
N TRP A 78 1.34 -4.46 -3.13
CA TRP A 78 1.11 -5.70 -2.37
C TRP A 78 0.35 -6.75 -3.19
N ALA A 79 -0.60 -6.34 -4.04
CA ALA A 79 -1.35 -7.27 -4.86
C ALA A 79 -0.49 -7.96 -5.94
N VAL A 80 0.37 -7.21 -6.64
CA VAL A 80 0.96 -7.67 -7.93
C VAL A 80 2.49 -7.67 -7.99
N ILE A 81 3.19 -7.08 -7.02
CA ILE A 81 4.66 -7.02 -7.00
C ILE A 81 5.13 -7.76 -5.76
N LYS A 82 5.42 -9.06 -5.91
CA LYS A 82 5.99 -9.89 -4.84
C LYS A 82 7.32 -10.45 -5.30
N ILE A 83 8.33 -10.39 -4.45
CA ILE A 83 9.67 -10.94 -4.76
C ILE A 83 9.59 -12.42 -5.20
N PRO A 84 8.84 -13.30 -4.50
CA PRO A 84 8.67 -14.69 -4.95
C PRO A 84 7.95 -14.81 -6.30
N LEU A 85 7.00 -13.92 -6.59
CA LEU A 85 6.30 -13.90 -7.87
C LEU A 85 7.25 -13.53 -9.02
N LEU A 86 8.03 -12.47 -8.85
CA LEU A 86 9.03 -12.04 -9.84
C LEU A 86 10.07 -13.14 -10.08
N ALA A 87 10.54 -13.81 -9.02
CA ALA A 87 11.47 -14.93 -9.14
C ALA A 87 10.87 -16.11 -9.94
N ASN A 88 9.60 -16.44 -9.68
CA ASN A 88 8.89 -17.46 -10.44
C ASN A 88 8.71 -17.07 -11.91
N GLU A 89 8.40 -15.80 -12.20
CA GLU A 89 8.27 -15.33 -13.58
C GLU A 89 9.59 -15.45 -14.36
N ILE A 90 10.71 -15.10 -13.73
CA ILE A 90 12.04 -15.27 -14.35
C ILE A 90 12.28 -16.76 -14.65
N LYS A 91 11.94 -17.65 -13.71
CA LYS A 91 12.19 -19.09 -13.83
C LYS A 91 11.32 -19.78 -14.88
N PHE A 92 10.05 -19.41 -14.98
CA PHE A 92 9.07 -20.14 -15.80
C PHE A 92 8.74 -19.46 -17.14
N ILE A 93 8.81 -18.13 -17.22
CA ILE A 93 8.39 -17.35 -18.41
C ILE A 93 9.58 -16.60 -19.03
N GLY A 94 10.53 -16.17 -18.20
CA GLY A 94 11.78 -15.55 -18.62
C GLY A 94 11.90 -14.08 -18.20
N PHE A 95 13.16 -13.62 -18.14
CA PHE A 95 13.51 -12.29 -17.63
C PHE A 95 12.89 -11.13 -18.43
N LYS A 96 12.86 -11.24 -19.76
CA LYS A 96 12.29 -10.20 -20.65
C LYS A 96 10.81 -9.97 -20.37
N PHE A 97 10.04 -11.03 -20.16
CA PHE A 97 8.63 -10.94 -19.82
C PHE A 97 8.43 -10.27 -18.45
N MET A 98 9.17 -10.73 -17.44
CA MET A 98 9.11 -10.18 -16.08
C MET A 98 9.34 -8.66 -16.08
N ILE A 99 10.38 -8.18 -16.77
CA ILE A 99 10.72 -6.75 -16.78
C ILE A 99 9.65 -5.91 -17.48
N VAL A 100 9.13 -6.37 -18.63
CA VAL A 100 8.09 -5.65 -19.38
C VAL A 100 6.82 -5.56 -18.56
N ARG A 101 6.38 -6.70 -18.01
CA ARG A 101 5.20 -6.76 -17.14
C ARG A 101 5.38 -5.87 -15.91
N TRP A 102 6.55 -5.90 -15.26
CA TRP A 102 6.83 -5.11 -14.07
C TRP A 102 6.78 -3.60 -14.36
N ILE A 103 7.41 -3.14 -15.45
CA ILE A 103 7.38 -1.73 -15.86
C ILE A 103 5.94 -1.28 -16.14
N LEU A 104 5.18 -2.06 -16.94
CA LEU A 104 3.78 -1.76 -17.23
C LEU A 104 2.94 -1.68 -15.95
N THR A 105 3.16 -2.63 -15.03
CA THR A 105 2.47 -2.67 -13.72
C THR A 105 2.76 -1.41 -12.90
N VAL A 106 4.03 -1.00 -12.80
CA VAL A 106 4.43 0.20 -12.06
C VAL A 106 3.76 1.44 -12.63
N ILE A 107 3.74 1.58 -13.97
CA ILE A 107 3.07 2.69 -14.66
C ILE A 107 1.57 2.69 -14.37
N SER A 108 0.91 1.52 -14.48
CA SER A 108 -0.52 1.38 -14.18
C SER A 108 -0.85 1.77 -12.74
N ILE A 109 -0.01 1.38 -11.77
CA ILE A 109 -0.19 1.75 -10.36
C ILE A 109 -0.10 3.27 -10.18
N MET A 110 0.88 3.93 -10.80
CA MET A 110 1.02 5.39 -10.73
C MET A 110 -0.19 6.13 -11.31
N ILE A 111 -0.69 5.65 -12.45
CA ILE A 111 -1.90 6.21 -13.09
C ILE A 111 -3.11 6.01 -12.17
N MET A 112 -3.30 4.80 -11.65
CA MET A 112 -4.42 4.47 -10.77
C MET A 112 -4.39 5.29 -9.47
N ALA A 113 -3.22 5.42 -8.84
CA ALA A 113 -3.04 6.24 -7.65
C ALA A 113 -3.44 7.70 -7.88
N LYS A 114 -3.05 8.28 -9.04
CA LYS A 114 -3.41 9.64 -9.40
C LYS A 114 -4.89 9.80 -9.69
N ILE A 115 -5.50 8.87 -10.44
CA ILE A 115 -6.94 8.90 -10.74
C ILE A 115 -7.75 8.81 -9.45
N ILE A 116 -7.44 7.84 -8.59
CA ILE A 116 -8.19 7.61 -7.35
C ILE A 116 -8.02 8.80 -6.41
N SER A 117 -6.78 9.27 -6.22
CA SER A 117 -6.50 10.41 -5.32
C SER A 117 -7.18 11.71 -5.75
N ASN A 118 -7.48 11.89 -7.03
CA ASN A 118 -8.17 13.08 -7.52
C ASN A 118 -9.70 12.98 -7.39
N ASN A 119 -10.25 11.77 -7.38
CA ASN A 119 -11.69 11.55 -7.40
C ASN A 119 -12.28 11.19 -6.03
N ILE A 120 -11.45 10.85 -5.04
CA ILE A 120 -11.90 10.44 -3.72
C ILE A 120 -11.44 11.46 -2.68
N ASN A 121 -12.38 11.94 -1.87
CA ASN A 121 -12.07 12.74 -0.68
C ASN A 121 -11.93 11.84 0.55
N ILE A 122 -10.98 12.16 1.43
CA ILE A 122 -10.71 11.41 2.67
C ILE A 122 -11.97 11.34 3.57
N GLU A 123 -12.81 12.38 3.53
CA GLU A 123 -14.08 12.46 4.25
C GLU A 123 -15.12 11.41 3.81
N GLU A 124 -15.02 10.90 2.58
CA GLU A 124 -15.90 9.82 2.10
C GLU A 124 -15.48 8.45 2.64
N ILE A 125 -14.20 8.31 3.01
CA ILE A 125 -13.61 7.04 3.48
C ILE A 125 -13.83 6.85 5.00
N ASN A 126 -14.01 7.93 5.77
CA ASN A 126 -14.17 7.88 7.23
C ASN A 126 -15.51 8.51 7.71
N PRO A 127 -16.67 7.87 7.48
CA PRO A 127 -17.97 8.43 7.85
C PRO A 127 -18.20 8.62 9.37
N LYS A 128 -17.26 8.16 10.23
CA LYS A 128 -17.37 8.26 11.69
C LYS A 128 -16.94 9.60 12.29
N GLU A 129 -16.31 10.50 11.52
CA GLU A 129 -15.97 11.86 11.99
C GLU A 129 -17.04 12.91 11.64
N LYS A 130 -18.11 12.55 10.91
CA LYS A 130 -19.27 13.45 10.66
C LYS A 130 -20.28 13.50 11.82
N ILE A 131 -20.03 12.76 12.90
CA ILE A 131 -20.93 12.69 14.06
C ILE A 131 -20.13 12.99 15.34
N ILE A 132 -19.45 14.14 15.39
CA ILE A 132 -19.16 14.89 16.64
C ILE A 132 -19.26 16.37 16.30
#